data_AF-A0A4R1QXV2-F1
#
_entry.id   AF-A0A4R1QXV2-F1
#
_cell.length_a   1.000
_cell.length_b   1.000
_cell.length_c   1.000
_cell.angle_alpha   90.00
_cell.angle_beta   90.00
_cell.angle_gamma   90.00
#
_symmetry.space_group_name_H-M   'P 1'
#
loop_
_entity.id
_entity.type
_entity.pdbx_description
1 polymer ?
#
loop_
_entity_poly.entity_id
_entity_poly.type
_entity_poly.pdbx_seq_one_letter_code
_entity_poly.pdbx_strand_id
1 'polypeptide(L)'
;MTELKISTPYAEFIVTPAVQEEQKYCFTQDMYSDARGACIGHLRGYWEGISPVPYTNWWPDTFPEKSSEFKEELAHLFHGLQSSGLLADRATMNARCNRFPSAVIKTQFRKEMAFRINTEHRIYFLRCIPHKGEYNFYLYCYDRNALMEIFRREKGLPTYCFSEHKTTHQVVVINYGESGYHPCKIRGLENIPTKELVDKLNAAKGISKAQVAAMECGSLLRWDCPAADPRNYTEEGLPIRTQSSAKEER
;
A
#
# COMPACT_ATOMS: atom_id res chain seq x y z
N MET A 1 -11.06 -12.32 -6.88
CA MET A 1 -9.69 -12.06 -7.35
C MET A 1 -9.10 -11.02 -6.41
N THR A 2 -7.95 -11.31 -5.78
CA THR A 2 -7.34 -10.45 -4.75
C THR A 2 -6.29 -9.51 -5.32
N GLU A 3 -5.67 -9.89 -6.44
CA GLU A 3 -4.67 -9.10 -7.15
C GLU A 3 -4.77 -9.34 -8.67
N LEU A 4 -4.27 -8.39 -9.44
CA LEU A 4 -4.14 -8.45 -10.90
C LEU A 4 -2.68 -8.23 -11.25
N LYS A 5 -2.04 -9.25 -11.82
CA LYS A 5 -0.70 -9.12 -12.37
C LYS A 5 -0.77 -8.53 -13.77
N ILE A 6 0.10 -7.58 -14.03
CA ILE A 6 0.21 -6.87 -15.29
C ILE A 6 1.67 -6.97 -15.71
N SER A 7 1.92 -7.60 -16.85
CA SER A 7 3.26 -7.75 -17.39
C SER A 7 3.34 -7.05 -18.74
N THR A 8 4.43 -6.30 -18.93
CA THR A 8 4.87 -5.76 -20.21
C THR A 8 6.21 -6.42 -20.57
N PRO A 9 6.74 -6.25 -21.79
CA PRO A 9 8.05 -6.81 -22.12
C PRO A 9 9.21 -6.31 -21.25
N TYR A 10 9.03 -5.20 -20.53
CA TYR A 10 10.10 -4.51 -19.80
C TYR A 10 9.85 -4.38 -18.29
N ALA A 11 8.63 -4.61 -17.82
CA ALA A 11 8.25 -4.43 -16.42
C ALA A 11 7.03 -5.26 -16.03
N GLU A 12 6.99 -5.68 -14.76
CA GLU A 12 5.84 -6.33 -14.14
C GLU A 12 5.29 -5.49 -12.98
N PHE A 13 3.97 -5.43 -12.88
CA PHE A 13 3.25 -4.70 -11.85
C PHE A 13 2.20 -5.59 -11.21
N ILE A 14 1.97 -5.40 -9.92
CA ILE A 14 0.89 -6.06 -9.19
C ILE A 14 -0.10 -4.98 -8.76
N VAL A 15 -1.33 -5.10 -9.25
CA VAL A 15 -2.44 -4.21 -8.91
C VAL A 15 -3.30 -4.89 -7.85
N THR A 16 -3.42 -4.26 -6.68
CA THR A 16 -4.27 -4.74 -5.59
C THR A 16 -5.37 -3.72 -5.29
N PRO A 17 -6.52 -4.13 -4.76
CA PRO A 17 -7.48 -3.20 -4.15
C PRO A 17 -6.80 -2.33 -3.09
N ALA A 18 -7.01 -1.01 -3.13
CA ALA A 18 -6.57 -0.15 -2.05
C ALA A 18 -7.43 -0.39 -0.80
N VAL A 19 -6.80 -0.59 0.36
CA VAL A 19 -7.50 -0.71 1.64
C VAL A 19 -8.24 0.59 1.97
N GLN A 20 -9.30 0.51 2.77
CA GLN A 20 -10.25 1.60 2.97
C GLN A 20 -9.57 2.91 3.43
N GLU A 21 -8.59 2.81 4.32
CA GLU A 21 -7.82 3.91 4.88
C GLU A 21 -6.96 4.62 3.82
N GLU A 22 -6.57 3.90 2.77
CA GLU A 22 -5.71 4.40 1.70
C GLU A 22 -6.50 4.92 0.49
N GLN A 23 -7.81 4.65 0.39
CA GLN A 23 -8.62 5.12 -0.74
C GLN A 23 -8.65 6.65 -0.86
N LYS A 24 -8.36 7.37 0.25
CA LYS A 24 -8.20 8.83 0.24
C LYS A 24 -7.07 9.30 -0.71
N TYR A 25 -6.04 8.49 -0.96
CA TYR A 25 -4.93 8.81 -1.87
C TYR A 25 -5.28 8.64 -3.37
N CYS A 26 -6.51 8.22 -3.68
CA CYS A 26 -7.05 8.26 -5.04
C CYS A 26 -7.62 9.63 -5.44
N PHE A 27 -7.46 10.65 -4.59
CA PHE A 27 -8.01 11.99 -4.75
C PHE A 27 -6.93 13.04 -4.52
N THR A 28 -7.17 14.25 -5.03
CA THR A 28 -6.28 15.39 -4.75
C THR A 28 -6.31 15.68 -3.26
N GLN A 29 -5.12 15.72 -2.66
CA GLN A 29 -4.97 15.99 -1.24
C GLN A 29 -5.09 17.50 -0.97
N ASP A 30 -5.55 17.85 0.23
CA ASP A 30 -5.63 19.23 0.67
C ASP A 30 -4.24 19.84 0.86
N MET A 31 -4.16 21.16 0.81
CA MET A 31 -2.89 21.90 0.85
C MET A 31 -2.06 21.68 2.12
N TYR A 32 -2.72 21.31 3.22
CA TYR A 32 -2.08 21.17 4.52
C TYR A 32 -1.73 19.73 4.88
N SER A 33 -2.05 18.76 4.01
CA SER A 33 -1.64 17.38 4.23
C SER A 33 -0.19 17.13 3.89
N ASP A 34 0.49 16.37 4.75
CA ASP A 34 1.80 15.77 4.46
C ASP A 34 1.75 14.96 3.15
N ALA A 35 0.60 14.34 2.87
CA ALA A 35 0.34 13.55 1.68
C ALA A 35 0.50 14.34 0.37
N ARG A 36 0.20 15.65 0.39
CA ARG A 36 0.44 16.51 -0.76
C ARG A 36 1.94 16.68 -1.04
N GLY A 37 2.76 16.78 0.00
CA GLY A 37 4.22 16.83 -0.14
C GLY A 37 4.83 15.55 -0.72
N ALA A 38 4.18 14.41 -0.51
CA ALA A 38 4.58 13.11 -1.08
C ALA A 38 4.04 12.89 -2.51
N CYS A 39 3.08 13.68 -2.97
CA CYS A 39 2.46 13.55 -4.30
C CYS A 39 3.41 14.10 -5.38
N ILE A 40 3.77 13.26 -6.35
CA ILE A 40 4.58 13.64 -7.51
C ILE A 40 3.68 14.31 -8.57
N GLY A 41 2.47 13.80 -8.72
CA GLY A 41 1.48 14.24 -9.69
C GLY A 41 0.48 13.13 -10.00
N HIS A 42 -0.39 13.39 -10.97
CA HIS A 42 -1.35 12.38 -11.40
C HIS A 42 -1.63 12.45 -12.91
N LEU A 43 -1.87 11.28 -13.49
CA LEU A 43 -2.43 11.14 -14.83
C LEU A 43 -3.95 11.08 -14.70
N ARG A 44 -4.68 11.84 -15.51
CA ARG A 44 -6.13 11.66 -15.65
C ARG A 44 -6.49 11.43 -17.10
N GLY A 45 -7.53 10.64 -17.33
CA GLY A 45 -7.99 10.38 -18.69
C GLY A 45 -9.44 9.97 -18.81
N TYR A 46 -9.93 10.06 -20.03
CA TYR A 46 -11.31 9.74 -20.39
C TYR A 46 -11.38 9.21 -21.82
N TRP A 47 -12.43 8.42 -22.12
CA TRP A 47 -12.73 8.01 -23.49
C TRP A 47 -13.86 8.85 -24.06
N GLU A 48 -13.60 9.48 -25.21
CA GLU A 48 -14.62 10.14 -26.01
C GLU A 48 -15.28 9.12 -26.96
N GLY A 49 -16.61 9.06 -26.93
CA GLY A 49 -17.37 8.15 -27.79
C GLY A 49 -17.00 6.66 -27.59
N ILE A 50 -16.59 6.02 -28.70
CA ILE A 50 -16.17 4.61 -28.79
C ILE A 50 -14.67 4.45 -29.04
N SER A 51 -13.88 5.54 -28.94
CA SER A 51 -12.42 5.46 -29.11
C SER A 51 -11.84 4.44 -28.12
N PRO A 52 -10.94 3.54 -28.56
CA PRO A 52 -10.20 2.68 -27.63
C PRO A 52 -9.04 3.43 -26.96
N VAL A 53 -8.63 4.58 -27.50
CA VAL A 53 -7.55 5.40 -26.96
C VAL A 53 -8.13 6.49 -26.07
N PRO A 54 -7.79 6.55 -24.78
CA PRO A 54 -8.23 7.62 -23.92
C PRO A 54 -7.45 8.91 -24.20
N TYR A 55 -8.12 10.05 -24.09
CA TYR A 55 -7.44 11.33 -23.94
C TYR A 55 -6.84 11.38 -22.54
N THR A 56 -5.54 11.66 -22.43
CA THR A 56 -4.83 11.69 -21.15
C THR A 56 -4.06 12.99 -20.98
N ASN A 57 -4.02 13.51 -19.75
CA ASN A 57 -3.22 14.67 -19.38
C ASN A 57 -2.52 14.39 -18.04
N TRP A 58 -1.22 14.67 -18.00
CA TRP A 58 -0.42 14.63 -16.76
C TRP A 58 -0.51 15.96 -16.03
N TRP A 59 -0.76 15.91 -14.72
CA TRP A 59 -0.82 17.06 -13.83
C TRP A 59 0.29 16.94 -12.78
N PRO A 60 1.34 17.79 -12.85
CA PRO A 60 2.37 17.82 -11.82
C PRO A 60 1.82 18.36 -10.50
N ASP A 61 2.34 17.87 -9.37
CA ASP A 61 2.13 18.50 -8.05
C ASP A 61 3.34 19.37 -7.68
N THR A 62 3.56 19.60 -6.38
CA THR A 62 4.46 20.61 -5.83
C THR A 62 5.93 20.36 -6.18
N PHE A 63 6.34 19.10 -6.33
CA PHE A 63 7.70 18.71 -6.74
C PHE A 63 7.67 17.56 -7.76
N PRO A 64 7.39 17.85 -9.03
CA PRO A 64 7.22 16.81 -10.03
C PRO A 64 8.57 16.20 -10.41
N GLU A 65 8.69 14.89 -10.23
CA GLU A 65 9.78 14.12 -10.78
C GLU A 65 9.74 14.16 -12.31
N LYS A 66 10.90 14.38 -12.93
CA LYS A 66 11.04 14.51 -14.40
C LYS A 66 12.03 13.53 -15.00
N SER A 67 12.54 12.61 -14.19
CA SER A 67 13.54 11.61 -14.58
C SER A 67 13.04 10.77 -15.77
N SER A 68 13.96 10.29 -16.60
CA SER A 68 13.66 9.38 -17.71
C SER A 68 13.05 8.10 -17.19
N GLU A 69 13.61 7.60 -16.09
CA GLU A 69 13.22 6.41 -15.36
C GLU A 69 11.76 6.49 -14.91
N PHE A 70 11.35 7.65 -14.36
CA PHE A 70 9.96 7.87 -14.00
C PHE A 70 9.01 7.81 -15.20
N LYS A 71 9.38 8.49 -16.29
CA LYS A 71 8.53 8.56 -17.49
C LYS A 71 8.36 7.19 -18.12
N GLU A 72 9.43 6.40 -18.18
CA GLU A 72 9.41 5.04 -18.69
C GLU A 72 8.58 4.12 -17.80
N GLU A 73 8.78 4.16 -16.48
CA GLU A 73 7.96 3.39 -15.53
C GLU A 73 6.47 3.72 -15.67
N LEU A 74 6.13 5.01 -15.71
CA LEU A 74 4.74 5.47 -15.87
C LEU A 74 4.15 5.01 -17.22
N ALA A 75 4.93 5.05 -18.30
CA ALA A 75 4.49 4.59 -19.61
C ALA A 75 4.23 3.08 -19.63
N HIS A 76 5.14 2.27 -19.05
CA HIS A 76 4.95 0.82 -18.94
C HIS A 76 3.77 0.45 -18.04
N LEU A 77 3.62 1.12 -16.90
CA LEU A 77 2.47 0.91 -16.01
C LEU A 77 1.16 1.24 -16.74
N PHE A 78 1.10 2.39 -17.42
CA PHE A 78 -0.08 2.80 -18.17
C PHE A 78 -0.43 1.79 -19.27
N HIS A 79 0.55 1.41 -20.10
CA HIS A 79 0.34 0.42 -21.15
C HIS A 79 -0.12 -0.93 -20.60
N GLY A 80 0.48 -1.38 -19.49
CA GLY A 80 0.06 -2.58 -18.80
C GLY A 80 -1.38 -2.51 -18.30
N LEU A 81 -1.78 -1.37 -17.71
CA LEU A 81 -3.16 -1.12 -17.27
C LEU A 81 -4.16 -1.17 -18.45
N GLN A 82 -3.77 -0.66 -19.63
CA GLN A 82 -4.58 -0.80 -20.84
C GLN A 82 -4.75 -2.27 -21.23
N SER A 83 -3.66 -3.01 -21.34
CA SER A 83 -3.66 -4.43 -21.72
C SER A 83 -4.39 -5.33 -20.72
N SER A 84 -4.45 -4.94 -19.44
CA SER A 84 -5.17 -5.67 -18.39
C SER A 84 -6.70 -5.57 -18.50
N GLY A 85 -7.21 -4.60 -19.27
CA GLY A 85 -8.63 -4.26 -19.37
C GLY A 85 -9.10 -3.24 -18.33
N LEU A 86 -8.30 -2.86 -17.32
CA LEU A 86 -8.67 -1.78 -16.39
C LEU A 86 -8.75 -0.43 -17.10
N LEU A 87 -7.82 -0.16 -18.03
CA LEU A 87 -7.77 1.06 -18.84
C LEU A 87 -7.88 0.77 -20.34
N ALA A 88 -8.60 -0.28 -20.76
CA ALA A 88 -8.83 -0.55 -22.19
C ALA A 88 -9.93 0.35 -22.76
N ASP A 89 -11.11 0.27 -22.16
CA ASP A 89 -12.30 1.06 -22.47
C ASP A 89 -13.24 1.02 -21.26
N ARG A 90 -14.29 1.84 -21.29
CA ARG A 90 -15.24 1.97 -20.17
C ARG A 90 -16.05 0.69 -19.90
N ALA A 91 -16.43 -0.06 -20.93
CA ALA A 91 -17.20 -1.28 -20.76
C ALA A 91 -16.34 -2.40 -20.15
N THR A 92 -15.12 -2.57 -20.66
CA THR A 92 -14.14 -3.52 -20.14
C THR A 92 -13.70 -3.14 -18.73
N MET A 93 -13.48 -1.86 -18.45
CA MET A 93 -13.22 -1.34 -17.10
C MET A 93 -14.34 -1.75 -16.14
N ASN A 94 -15.60 -1.47 -16.48
CA ASN A 94 -16.74 -1.84 -15.62
C ASN A 94 -16.79 -3.36 -15.34
N ALA A 95 -16.58 -4.19 -16.37
CA ALA A 95 -16.55 -5.64 -16.23
C ALA A 95 -15.39 -6.12 -15.36
N ARG A 96 -14.20 -5.51 -15.49
CA ARG A 96 -13.03 -5.80 -14.65
C ARG A 96 -13.26 -5.38 -13.20
N CYS A 97 -13.75 -4.17 -13.01
CA CYS A 97 -14.18 -3.60 -11.74
C CYS A 97 -15.14 -4.53 -10.98
N ASN A 98 -16.08 -5.20 -11.66
CA ASN A 98 -16.99 -6.15 -11.00
C ASN A 98 -16.28 -7.35 -10.34
N ARG A 99 -15.02 -7.64 -10.66
CA ARG A 99 -14.24 -8.75 -10.09
C ARG A 99 -13.51 -8.39 -8.79
N PHE A 100 -13.52 -7.11 -8.39
CA PHE A 100 -12.82 -6.59 -7.22
C PHE A 100 -13.76 -5.84 -6.26
N PRO A 101 -14.75 -6.50 -5.65
CA PRO A 101 -15.71 -5.81 -4.77
C PRO A 101 -15.05 -5.05 -3.60
N SER A 102 -13.89 -5.49 -3.12
CA SER A 102 -13.13 -4.80 -2.07
C SER A 102 -12.49 -3.48 -2.50
N ALA A 103 -12.32 -3.25 -3.80
CA ALA A 103 -11.77 -1.99 -4.33
C ALA A 103 -12.83 -0.88 -4.43
N VAL A 104 -14.11 -1.15 -4.13
CA VAL A 104 -15.18 -0.14 -4.23
C VAL A 104 -14.98 0.97 -3.17
N ILE A 105 -15.02 2.22 -3.62
CA ILE A 105 -14.98 3.40 -2.76
C ILE A 105 -16.37 3.67 -2.21
N LYS A 106 -16.61 3.25 -0.97
CA LYS A 106 -17.95 3.30 -0.34
C LYS A 106 -18.49 4.71 -0.11
N THR A 107 -17.62 5.71 -0.08
CA THR A 107 -18.01 7.12 0.13
C THR A 107 -18.56 7.78 -1.13
N GLN A 108 -18.43 7.14 -2.30
CA GLN A 108 -18.92 7.69 -3.57
C GLN A 108 -20.33 7.19 -3.87
N PHE A 109 -21.17 8.10 -4.41
CA PHE A 109 -22.54 7.77 -4.82
C PHE A 109 -22.56 6.79 -5.99
N ARG A 110 -21.62 6.96 -6.93
CA ARG A 110 -21.43 6.04 -8.05
C ARG A 110 -20.36 5.03 -7.71
N LYS A 111 -20.44 3.86 -8.35
CA LYS A 111 -19.42 2.81 -8.20
C LYS A 111 -18.09 3.29 -8.78
N GLU A 112 -17.24 3.85 -7.94
CA GLU A 112 -15.84 4.14 -8.20
C GLU A 112 -14.97 3.12 -7.48
N MET A 113 -13.77 2.88 -8.01
CA MET A 113 -12.87 1.86 -7.47
C MET A 113 -11.47 2.38 -7.29
N ALA A 114 -10.83 1.98 -6.20
CA ALA A 114 -9.49 2.36 -5.81
C ALA A 114 -8.57 1.13 -5.83
N PHE A 115 -7.47 1.24 -6.56
CA PHE A 115 -6.41 0.25 -6.62
C PHE A 115 -5.09 0.86 -6.20
N ARG A 116 -4.22 0.04 -5.65
CA ARG A 116 -2.84 0.34 -5.28
C ARG A 116 -1.88 -0.45 -6.16
N ILE A 117 -0.78 0.18 -6.54
CA ILE A 117 0.35 -0.44 -7.23
C ILE A 117 1.63 0.04 -6.54
N ASN A 118 2.49 -0.88 -6.12
CA ASN A 118 3.79 -0.54 -5.53
C ASN A 118 4.90 -0.77 -6.56
N THR A 119 5.81 0.18 -6.70
CA THR A 119 7.09 0.02 -7.40
C THR A 119 8.24 0.20 -6.41
N GLU A 120 9.49 0.17 -6.89
CA GLU A 120 10.66 0.34 -6.03
C GLU A 120 10.67 1.73 -5.37
N HIS A 121 10.35 2.77 -6.15
CA HIS A 121 10.46 4.17 -5.71
C HIS A 121 9.10 4.86 -5.57
N ARG A 122 8.01 4.30 -6.09
CA ARG A 122 6.69 4.94 -6.07
C ARG A 122 5.58 4.05 -5.54
N ILE A 123 4.53 4.71 -5.07
CA ILE A 123 3.23 4.09 -4.81
C ILE A 123 2.23 4.81 -5.71
N TYR A 124 1.51 4.03 -6.51
CA TYR A 124 0.43 4.54 -7.35
C TYR A 124 -0.93 4.18 -6.79
N PHE A 125 -1.86 5.13 -6.89
CA PHE A 125 -3.26 4.94 -6.58
C PHE A 125 -4.10 5.20 -7.83
N LEU A 126 -4.74 4.15 -8.33
CA LEU A 126 -5.61 4.21 -9.49
C LEU A 126 -7.07 4.28 -9.04
N ARG A 127 -7.74 5.37 -9.39
CA ARG A 127 -9.19 5.52 -9.33
C ARG A 127 -9.81 5.18 -10.69
N CYS A 128 -10.71 4.20 -10.71
CA CYS A 128 -11.51 3.87 -11.89
C CYS A 128 -12.94 4.37 -11.72
N ILE A 129 -13.43 5.08 -12.75
CA ILE A 129 -14.74 5.72 -12.81
C ILE A 129 -15.45 5.21 -14.09
N PRO A 130 -16.14 4.06 -14.02
CA PRO A 130 -16.71 3.37 -15.19
C PRO A 130 -17.99 4.03 -15.77
N HIS A 131 -18.18 5.34 -15.55
CA HIS A 131 -19.41 6.07 -15.90
C HIS A 131 -19.22 7.01 -17.10
N LYS A 132 -20.32 7.44 -17.74
CA LYS A 132 -20.28 8.44 -18.82
C LYS A 132 -20.29 9.87 -18.25
N GLY A 133 -19.62 10.80 -18.93
CA GLY A 133 -19.70 12.25 -18.68
C GLY A 133 -18.63 12.83 -17.75
N GLU A 134 -17.65 12.03 -17.31
CA GLU A 134 -16.59 12.44 -16.39
C GLU A 134 -15.23 11.90 -16.87
N TYR A 135 -14.13 12.31 -16.20
CA TYR A 135 -12.89 11.57 -16.30
C TYR A 135 -13.11 10.12 -15.88
N ASN A 136 -12.63 9.17 -16.67
CA ASN A 136 -12.83 7.76 -16.39
C ASN A 136 -11.78 7.16 -15.48
N PHE A 137 -10.63 7.81 -15.33
CA PHE A 137 -9.64 7.39 -14.35
C PHE A 137 -8.73 8.53 -13.89
N TYR A 138 -8.17 8.32 -12.70
CA TYR A 138 -7.07 9.09 -12.14
C TYR A 138 -6.01 8.12 -11.63
N LEU A 139 -4.76 8.30 -12.04
CA LEU A 139 -3.62 7.53 -11.56
C LEU A 139 -2.69 8.49 -10.83
N TYR A 140 -2.82 8.55 -9.52
CA TYR A 140 -1.97 9.35 -8.64
C TYR A 140 -0.65 8.62 -8.40
N CYS A 141 0.43 9.38 -8.37
CA CYS A 141 1.78 8.90 -8.14
C CYS A 141 2.37 9.59 -6.92
N TYR A 142 2.91 8.81 -6.00
CA TYR A 142 3.54 9.28 -4.78
C TYR A 142 4.96 8.75 -4.66
N ASP A 143 5.84 9.54 -4.05
CA ASP A 143 7.13 9.05 -3.56
C ASP A 143 6.89 7.98 -2.49
N ARG A 144 7.48 6.79 -2.68
CA ARG A 144 7.25 5.65 -1.80
C ARG A 144 7.73 5.93 -0.38
N ASN A 145 8.91 6.52 -0.21
CA ASN A 145 9.50 6.71 1.11
C ASN A 145 8.72 7.76 1.91
N ALA A 146 8.39 8.88 1.29
CA ALA A 146 7.59 9.93 1.90
C ALA A 146 6.19 9.43 2.29
N LEU A 147 5.52 8.69 1.39
CA LEU A 147 4.18 8.19 1.70
C LEU A 147 4.18 7.06 2.73
N MET A 148 5.16 6.16 2.68
CA MET A 148 5.32 5.10 3.68
C MET A 148 5.57 5.68 5.08
N GLU A 149 6.32 6.77 5.19
CA GLU A 149 6.54 7.48 6.45
C GLU A 149 5.24 8.11 6.99
N ILE A 150 4.36 8.61 6.11
CA ILE A 150 3.02 9.08 6.51
C ILE A 150 2.20 7.90 7.05
N PHE A 151 2.15 6.77 6.35
CA PHE A 151 1.44 5.57 6.82
C PHE A 151 1.95 5.09 8.18
N ARG A 152 3.27 5.12 8.38
CA ARG A 152 3.89 4.75 9.64
C ARG A 152 3.37 5.61 10.79
N ARG A 153 3.36 6.93 10.59
CA ARG A 153 2.88 7.91 11.58
C ARG A 153 1.39 7.76 11.84
N GLU A 154 0.58 7.58 10.80
CA GLU A 154 -0.88 7.37 10.92
C GLU A 154 -1.22 6.11 11.72
N LYS A 155 -0.46 5.02 11.52
CA LYS A 155 -0.61 3.77 12.28
C LYS A 155 0.07 3.80 13.66
N GLY A 156 0.86 4.84 13.95
CA GLY A 156 1.66 4.92 15.16
C GLY A 156 2.73 3.83 15.25
N LEU A 157 3.26 3.34 14.13
CA LEU A 157 4.31 2.31 14.13
C LEU A 157 5.70 2.92 14.40
N PRO A 158 6.63 2.21 15.06
CA PRO A 158 8.00 2.70 15.23
C PRO A 158 8.80 2.61 13.92
N THR A 159 9.93 3.32 13.83
CA THR A 159 10.85 3.21 12.67
C THR A 159 11.53 1.84 12.62
N TYR A 160 11.81 1.25 13.78
CA TYR A 160 12.27 -0.12 13.92
C TYR A 160 11.82 -0.71 15.26
N CYS A 161 11.78 -2.03 15.36
CA CYS A 161 11.58 -2.74 16.62
C CYS A 161 12.50 -3.96 16.72
N PHE A 162 12.62 -4.51 17.93
CA PHE A 162 13.27 -5.80 18.15
C PHE A 162 12.23 -6.92 18.13
N SER A 163 12.62 -8.08 17.62
CA SER A 163 11.81 -9.30 17.63
C SER A 163 12.71 -10.52 17.84
N GLU A 164 12.10 -11.65 18.21
CA GLU A 164 12.77 -12.94 18.28
C GLU A 164 12.56 -13.70 16.97
N HIS A 165 13.64 -14.12 16.34
CA HIS A 165 13.54 -14.96 15.16
C HIS A 165 13.04 -16.36 15.53
N LYS A 166 11.88 -16.76 14.98
CA LYS A 166 11.13 -17.96 15.39
C LYS A 166 11.89 -19.28 15.31
N THR A 167 12.89 -19.40 14.43
CA THR A 167 13.65 -20.64 14.23
C THR A 167 15.00 -20.64 14.94
N THR A 168 15.69 -19.49 14.97
CA THR A 168 17.06 -19.42 15.51
C THR A 168 17.10 -18.89 16.93
N HIS A 169 15.97 -18.39 17.46
CA HIS A 169 15.86 -17.79 18.79
C HIS A 169 16.86 -16.64 19.02
N GLN A 170 17.29 -15.98 17.94
CA GLN A 170 18.16 -14.81 17.97
C GLN A 170 17.34 -13.53 17.97
N VAL A 171 17.87 -12.49 18.60
CA VAL A 171 17.30 -11.14 18.50
C VAL A 171 17.54 -10.60 17.10
N VAL A 172 16.48 -10.10 16.48
CA VAL A 172 16.52 -9.44 15.17
C VAL A 172 15.92 -8.05 15.25
N VAL A 173 16.32 -7.18 14.32
CA VAL A 173 15.75 -5.85 14.12
C VAL A 173 14.86 -5.89 12.90
N ILE A 174 13.66 -5.36 13.03
CA ILE A 174 12.72 -5.16 11.93
C ILE A 174 12.63 -3.67 11.67
N ASN A 175 12.98 -3.24 10.46
CA ASN A 175 12.82 -1.85 10.02
C ASN A 175 11.49 -1.69 9.30
N TYR A 176 10.77 -0.61 9.61
CA TYR A 176 9.52 -0.29 8.93
C TYR A 176 9.79 -0.01 7.44
N GLY A 177 8.96 -0.56 6.55
CA GLY A 177 9.05 -0.37 5.09
C GLY A 177 9.96 -1.39 4.37
N GLU A 178 10.70 -2.20 5.11
CA GLU A 178 11.54 -3.29 4.59
C GLU A 178 10.84 -4.65 4.71
N SER A 179 11.23 -5.60 3.86
CA SER A 179 10.82 -7.00 3.98
C SER A 179 11.92 -7.78 4.69
N GLY A 180 11.56 -8.67 5.62
CA GLY A 180 12.51 -9.45 6.40
C GLY A 180 13.10 -8.69 7.59
N TYR A 181 14.26 -9.14 8.06
CA TYR A 181 14.84 -8.73 9.34
C TYR A 181 16.38 -8.68 9.26
N HIS A 182 16.97 -7.92 10.18
CA HIS A 182 18.43 -7.77 10.31
C HIS A 182 18.93 -8.43 11.60
N PRO A 183 20.01 -9.23 11.57
CA PRO A 183 20.58 -9.82 12.78
C PRO A 183 21.02 -8.74 13.79
N CYS A 184 20.62 -8.89 15.06
CA CYS A 184 21.07 -8.01 16.13
C CYS A 184 22.11 -8.71 17.01
N LYS A 185 23.37 -8.27 16.93
CA LYS A 185 24.44 -8.80 17.79
C LYS A 185 24.58 -7.93 19.04
N ILE A 186 23.94 -8.34 20.12
CA ILE A 186 24.02 -7.65 21.41
C ILE A 186 25.08 -8.35 22.27
N ARG A 187 26.16 -7.65 22.60
CA ARG A 187 27.21 -8.16 23.48
C ARG A 187 26.83 -7.95 24.95
N GLY A 188 27.16 -8.92 25.81
CA GLY A 188 27.05 -8.79 27.27
C GLY A 188 25.69 -9.14 27.88
N LEU A 189 24.72 -9.65 27.10
CA LEU A 189 23.39 -10.06 27.59
C LEU A 189 23.07 -11.54 27.24
N GLU A 190 24.11 -12.36 27.08
CA GLU A 190 23.99 -13.77 26.65
C GLU A 190 23.20 -14.65 27.63
N ASN A 191 23.12 -14.25 28.90
CA ASN A 191 22.44 -15.01 29.96
C ASN A 191 20.95 -14.67 30.13
N ILE A 192 20.39 -13.73 29.34
CA ILE A 192 18.97 -13.35 29.41
C ILE A 192 18.20 -14.12 28.34
N PRO A 193 17.04 -14.72 28.66
CA PRO A 193 16.17 -15.32 27.65
C PRO A 193 15.82 -14.31 26.54
N THR A 194 15.93 -14.72 25.27
CA THR A 194 15.75 -13.84 24.10
C THR A 194 14.46 -13.04 24.17
N LYS A 195 13.36 -13.68 24.56
CA LYS A 195 12.04 -13.04 24.71
C LYS A 195 12.02 -11.92 25.76
N GLU A 196 12.65 -12.15 26.91
CA GLU A 196 12.75 -11.14 27.97
C GLU A 196 13.67 -9.98 27.53
N LEU A 197 14.73 -10.28 26.79
CA LEU A 197 15.61 -9.28 26.21
C LEU A 197 14.88 -8.39 25.18
N VAL A 198 14.12 -8.99 24.27
CA VAL A 198 13.29 -8.26 23.28
C VAL A 198 12.27 -7.36 23.98
N ASP A 199 11.56 -7.88 24.98
CA ASP A 199 10.58 -7.11 25.76
C ASP A 199 11.25 -5.91 26.46
N LYS A 200 12.42 -6.11 27.09
CA LYS A 200 13.18 -5.03 27.73
C LYS A 200 13.64 -3.95 26.73
N LEU A 201 14.17 -4.36 25.58
CA LEU A 201 14.69 -3.44 24.56
C LEU A 201 13.57 -2.58 23.94
N ASN A 202 12.42 -3.19 23.67
CA ASN A 202 11.26 -2.49 23.13
C ASN A 202 10.59 -1.60 24.19
N ALA A 203 10.46 -2.07 25.43
CA ALA A 203 9.92 -1.27 26.54
C ALA A 203 10.76 -0.01 26.81
N ALA A 204 12.10 -0.11 26.75
CA ALA A 204 13.00 1.03 26.87
C ALA A 204 12.80 2.10 25.78
N LYS A 205 12.18 1.73 24.65
CA LYS A 205 11.83 2.63 23.54
C LYS A 205 10.36 3.02 23.52
N GLY A 206 9.57 2.58 24.48
CA GLY A 206 8.12 2.80 24.50
C GLY A 206 7.35 2.06 23.41
N ILE A 207 7.92 0.98 22.86
CA ILE A 207 7.29 0.16 21.83
C ILE A 207 6.42 -0.91 22.50
N SER A 208 5.13 -0.90 22.21
CA SER A 208 4.13 -1.85 22.70
C SER A 208 4.21 -3.20 21.99
N LYS A 209 3.70 -4.27 22.64
CA LYS A 209 3.65 -5.61 22.03
C LYS A 209 2.76 -5.66 20.80
N ALA A 210 1.68 -4.87 20.77
CA ALA A 210 0.84 -4.66 19.59
C ALA A 210 1.63 -4.10 18.40
N GLN A 211 2.47 -3.09 18.63
CA GLN A 211 3.35 -2.54 17.58
C GLN A 211 4.37 -3.58 17.10
N VAL A 212 4.98 -4.36 18.00
CA VAL A 212 5.93 -5.42 17.60
C VAL A 212 5.25 -6.46 16.71
N ALA A 213 4.07 -6.96 17.11
CA ALA A 213 3.32 -7.94 16.32
C ALA A 213 2.92 -7.39 14.94
N ALA A 214 2.52 -6.12 14.88
CA ALA A 214 2.22 -5.44 13.61
C ALA A 214 3.47 -5.27 12.72
N MET A 215 4.63 -4.94 13.30
CA MET A 215 5.90 -4.84 12.59
C MET A 215 6.34 -6.19 12.01
N GLU A 216 6.20 -7.27 12.78
CA GLU A 216 6.47 -8.65 12.31
C GLU A 216 5.61 -9.01 11.10
N CYS A 217 4.30 -8.74 11.16
CA CYS A 217 3.39 -9.02 10.06
C CYS A 217 3.67 -8.14 8.84
N GLY A 218 4.02 -6.87 9.05
CA GLY A 218 4.38 -5.95 7.97
C GLY A 218 5.62 -6.39 7.20
N SER A 219 6.65 -6.82 7.93
CA SER A 219 7.89 -7.36 7.37
C SER A 219 7.72 -8.70 6.66
N LEU A 220 6.86 -9.58 7.19
CA LEU A 220 6.65 -10.93 6.64
C LEU A 220 5.68 -10.95 5.46
N LEU A 221 4.60 -10.18 5.53
CA LEU A 221 3.49 -10.26 4.57
C LEU A 221 3.52 -9.11 3.58
N ARG A 222 3.44 -7.87 4.08
CA ARG A 222 3.46 -6.58 3.37
C ARG A 222 2.94 -5.49 4.33
N TRP A 223 3.40 -4.25 4.19
CA TRP A 223 3.03 -3.16 5.10
C TRP A 223 1.62 -2.58 4.88
N ASP A 224 0.99 -2.85 3.73
CA ASP A 224 -0.41 -2.50 3.42
C ASP A 224 -1.43 -3.52 3.96
N CYS A 225 -0.98 -4.66 4.52
CA CYS A 225 -1.91 -5.66 5.05
C CYS A 225 -2.56 -5.21 6.38
N PRO A 226 -3.80 -5.65 6.69
CA PRO A 226 -4.44 -5.34 7.97
C PRO A 226 -3.66 -5.84 9.18
N ALA A 227 -2.92 -6.95 9.05
CA ALA A 227 -2.10 -7.47 10.14
C ALA A 227 -0.91 -6.56 10.46
N ALA A 228 -0.54 -5.63 9.58
CA ALA A 228 0.48 -4.60 9.81
C ALA A 228 -0.12 -3.33 10.43
N ASP A 229 -1.11 -3.49 11.31
CA ASP A 229 -1.75 -2.40 12.05
C ASP A 229 -1.86 -2.76 13.54
N PRO A 230 -1.25 -1.99 14.45
CA PRO A 230 -1.26 -2.31 15.87
C PRO A 230 -2.67 -2.29 16.48
N ARG A 231 -3.64 -1.61 15.87
CA ARG A 231 -5.04 -1.56 16.35
C ARG A 231 -5.75 -2.90 16.25
N ASN A 232 -5.19 -3.85 15.50
CA ASN A 232 -5.73 -5.21 15.35
C ASN A 232 -5.18 -6.20 16.38
N TYR A 233 -4.46 -5.73 17.41
CA TYR A 233 -3.85 -6.55 18.45
C TYR A 233 -4.26 -6.11 19.87
N THR A 234 -4.28 -7.07 20.80
CA THR A 234 -4.42 -6.80 22.24
C THR A 234 -3.15 -6.18 22.81
N GLU A 235 -3.19 -5.75 24.08
CA GLU A 235 -2.02 -5.21 24.79
C GLU A 235 -0.86 -6.21 24.87
N GLU A 236 -1.16 -7.51 24.83
CA GLU A 236 -0.19 -8.60 24.81
C GLU A 236 0.38 -8.90 23.41
N GLY A 237 -0.10 -8.21 22.38
CA GLY A 237 0.31 -8.43 20.98
C GLY A 237 -0.40 -9.62 20.32
N LEU A 238 -1.56 -10.05 20.83
CA LEU A 238 -2.34 -11.13 20.23
C LEU A 238 -3.38 -10.58 19.25
N PRO A 239 -3.65 -11.23 18.10
CA PRO A 239 -4.67 -10.75 17.17
C PRO A 239 -6.06 -10.68 17.81
N ILE A 240 -6.74 -9.55 17.63
CA ILE A 240 -8.13 -9.38 18.07
C ILE A 240 -9.02 -10.18 17.11
N ARG A 241 -9.68 -11.23 17.62
CA ARG A 241 -10.67 -11.99 16.85
C ARG A 241 -11.93 -11.14 16.66
N THR A 242 -12.14 -10.63 15.46
CA THR A 242 -13.44 -10.08 15.05
C THR A 242 -14.38 -11.22 14.63
N GLN A 243 -15.67 -11.07 14.92
CA GLN A 243 -16.70 -12.12 14.76
C GLN A 243 -16.85 -12.68 13.33
N SER A 244 -16.22 -12.07 12.33
CA SER A 244 -16.15 -12.59 10.95
C SER A 244 -15.32 -13.88 10.84
N SER A 245 -14.31 -14.08 11.68
CA SER A 245 -13.45 -15.28 11.67
C SER A 245 -14.16 -16.55 12.19
N ALA A 246 -15.26 -16.41 12.93
CA ALA A 246 -16.04 -17.55 13.44
C ALA A 246 -16.97 -18.19 12.39
N LYS A 247 -17.12 -17.59 11.20
CA LYS A 247 -17.96 -18.11 10.11
C LYS A 247 -17.21 -18.94 9.06
N GLU A 248 -15.88 -18.89 9.04
CA GLU A 248 -15.07 -19.68 8.09
C GLU A 248 -14.60 -21.03 8.65
N GLU A 249 -14.86 -21.31 9.93
CA GLU A 249 -14.55 -22.60 10.58
C GLU A 249 -15.80 -23.49 10.79
N ARG A 250 -16.90 -23.28 10.05
CA ARG A 250 -18.08 -24.16 10.04
C ARG A 250 -18.41 -24.69 8.66
#